data_AF-A0A7Z2YEM6-F1
#
_entry.id   AF-A0A7Z2YEM6-F1
#
_cell.length_a   1.000
_cell.length_b   1.000
_cell.length_c   1.000
_cell.angle_alpha   90.00
_cell.angle_beta   90.00
_cell.angle_gamma   90.00
#
_symmetry.space_group_name_H-M   'P 1'
#
loop_
_entity.id
_entity.type
_entity.pdbx_description
1 polymer ?
#
loop_
_entity_poly.entity_id
_entity_poly.type
_entity_poly.pdbx_seq_one_letter_code
_entity_poly.pdbx_strand_id
1 'polypeptide(L)'
;MTINGLVLFYVNGKYHQRLGRDAINWKQYQESVAHFFKELGLDTEIEAIVHGVRGKHEVDVLVKGNIQGIQFTWVIECKNWKKSIPKEKVMALSSIVQDIGADRGFLLSESGFQSGAIKATAKSNITLTSLQELEEDAKQGLLDSTLGSISWRITKAQTQLRTINKEIFDAPYIPPPEILDLMSSLLILSSVLEDAMKDEYPINYYRNDTVYSQKELIERANKVLNKAEAWILDTLKQ
;
A
#
# COMPACT_ATOMS: atom_id res chain seq x y z
N MET A 1 22.36 -22.45 -19.15
CA MET A 1 20.93 -22.13 -18.99
C MET A 1 20.48 -22.89 -17.75
N THR A 2 20.39 -22.22 -16.61
CA THR A 2 20.07 -22.85 -15.32
C THR A 2 18.55 -22.96 -15.19
N ILE A 3 18.05 -24.18 -15.09
CA ILE A 3 16.67 -24.46 -14.72
C ILE A 3 16.53 -23.99 -13.26
N ASN A 4 15.58 -23.09 -12.98
CA ASN A 4 15.27 -22.49 -11.67
C ASN A 4 16.32 -21.54 -11.06
N GLY A 5 17.26 -21.00 -11.84
CA GLY A 5 18.15 -19.94 -11.36
C GLY A 5 19.16 -20.32 -10.26
N LEU A 6 19.23 -21.59 -9.87
CA LEU A 6 20.21 -22.12 -8.91
C LEU A 6 21.60 -22.27 -9.56
N VAL A 7 22.63 -21.82 -8.86
CA VAL A 7 24.05 -21.97 -9.20
C VAL A 7 24.66 -23.01 -8.27
N LEU A 8 25.23 -24.07 -8.84
CA LEU A 8 26.05 -25.02 -8.08
C LEU A 8 27.46 -24.46 -7.88
N PHE A 9 28.00 -24.64 -6.68
CA PHE A 9 29.38 -24.33 -6.35
C PHE A 9 29.95 -25.42 -5.42
N TYR A 10 31.24 -25.72 -5.52
CA TYR A 10 31.88 -26.81 -4.79
C TYR A 10 32.81 -26.25 -3.71
N VAL A 11 32.58 -26.63 -2.45
CA VAL A 11 33.36 -26.17 -1.28
C VAL A 11 33.54 -27.36 -0.32
N ASN A 12 34.74 -27.56 0.21
CA ASN A 12 35.05 -28.61 1.20
C ASN A 12 34.59 -30.02 0.80
N GLY A 13 34.78 -30.40 -0.46
CA GLY A 13 34.45 -31.74 -0.93
C GLY A 13 32.94 -31.98 -1.19
N LYS A 14 32.11 -30.93 -1.16
CA LYS A 14 30.66 -31.02 -1.36
C LYS A 14 30.14 -29.97 -2.33
N TYR A 15 29.13 -30.35 -3.11
CA TYR A 15 28.36 -29.42 -3.92
C TYR A 15 27.33 -28.69 -3.05
N HIS A 16 27.26 -27.38 -3.21
CA HIS A 16 26.28 -26.49 -2.62
C HIS A 16 25.47 -25.80 -3.72
N GLN A 17 24.20 -25.51 -3.43
CA GLN A 17 23.31 -24.77 -4.33
C GLN A 17 22.97 -23.43 -3.69
N ARG A 18 22.98 -22.36 -4.50
CA ARG A 18 22.48 -21.04 -4.11
C ARG A 18 21.78 -20.38 -5.30
N LEU A 19 20.89 -19.44 -5.06
CA LEU A 19 20.34 -18.64 -6.16
C LEU A 19 21.43 -17.81 -6.84
N GLY A 20 21.39 -17.75 -8.18
CA GLY A 20 22.21 -16.84 -8.96
C GLY A 20 21.77 -15.39 -8.77
N ARG A 21 22.64 -14.43 -9.09
CA ARG A 21 22.37 -12.99 -8.92
C ARG A 21 21.09 -12.54 -9.60
N ASP A 22 20.84 -12.98 -10.83
CA ASP A 22 19.63 -12.60 -11.57
C ASP A 22 18.35 -13.16 -10.92
N ALA A 23 18.42 -14.36 -10.34
CA ALA A 23 17.31 -14.95 -9.59
C ALA A 23 17.05 -14.22 -8.27
N ILE A 24 18.12 -13.78 -7.58
CA ILE A 24 18.01 -12.92 -6.39
C ILE A 24 17.35 -11.58 -6.76
N ASN A 25 17.81 -10.94 -7.83
CA ASN A 25 17.28 -9.66 -8.28
C ASN A 25 15.82 -9.76 -8.74
N TRP A 26 15.43 -10.85 -9.40
CA TRP A 26 14.02 -11.10 -9.75
C TRP A 26 13.17 -11.35 -8.50
N LYS A 27 13.66 -12.15 -7.55
CA LYS A 27 12.93 -12.43 -6.31
C LYS A 27 12.69 -11.16 -5.49
N GLN A 28 13.70 -10.30 -5.38
CA GLN A 28 13.55 -9.00 -4.75
C GLN A 28 12.53 -8.12 -5.48
N TYR A 29 12.49 -8.19 -6.81
CA TYR A 29 11.53 -7.40 -7.60
C TYR A 29 10.08 -7.81 -7.31
N GLN A 30 9.75 -9.10 -7.31
CA GLN A 30 8.38 -9.55 -6.95
C GLN A 30 8.03 -9.23 -5.49
N GLU A 31 9.00 -9.28 -4.57
CA GLU A 31 8.79 -8.89 -3.16
C GLU A 31 8.44 -7.41 -3.03
N SER A 32 9.15 -6.52 -3.73
CA SER A 32 8.83 -5.08 -3.76
C SER A 32 7.46 -4.81 -4.38
N VAL A 33 7.10 -5.51 -5.44
CA VAL A 33 5.78 -5.38 -6.08
C VAL A 33 4.66 -5.84 -5.14
N ALA A 34 4.83 -6.96 -4.45
CA ALA A 34 3.86 -7.41 -3.46
C ALA A 34 3.74 -6.45 -2.27
N HIS A 35 4.84 -5.81 -1.85
CA HIS A 35 4.83 -4.79 -0.82
C HIS A 35 4.03 -3.56 -1.26
N PHE A 36 4.26 -3.06 -2.47
CA PHE A 36 3.54 -1.92 -3.03
C PHE A 36 2.01 -2.14 -2.99
N PHE A 37 1.51 -3.26 -3.51
CA PHE A 37 0.06 -3.54 -3.47
C PHE A 37 -0.47 -3.72 -2.05
N LYS A 38 0.36 -4.20 -1.12
CA LYS A 38 0.00 -4.29 0.30
C LYS A 38 -0.12 -2.91 0.95
N GLU A 39 0.72 -1.94 0.56
CA GLU A 39 0.61 -0.55 1.02
C GLU A 39 -0.67 0.13 0.49
N LEU A 40 -1.19 -0.32 -0.65
CA LEU A 40 -2.51 0.08 -1.15
C LEU A 40 -3.68 -0.54 -0.35
N GLY A 41 -3.40 -1.32 0.69
CA GLY A 41 -4.41 -1.99 1.52
C GLY A 41 -4.99 -3.26 0.89
N LEU A 42 -4.28 -3.87 -0.06
CA LEU A 42 -4.69 -5.11 -0.72
C LEU A 42 -4.00 -6.33 -0.12
N ASP A 43 -4.64 -7.48 -0.22
CA ASP A 43 -4.05 -8.76 0.16
C ASP A 43 -3.14 -9.27 -0.95
N THR A 44 -1.93 -9.72 -0.60
CA THR A 44 -0.93 -10.18 -1.57
C THR A 44 -0.34 -11.54 -1.18
N GLU A 45 -0.13 -12.40 -2.18
CA GLU A 45 0.51 -13.71 -2.05
C GLU A 45 1.58 -13.85 -3.15
N ILE A 46 2.83 -14.14 -2.77
CA ILE A 46 3.97 -14.27 -3.69
C ILE A 46 4.12 -15.74 -4.11
N GLU A 47 4.49 -16.01 -5.36
CA GLU A 47 4.67 -17.36 -5.92
C GLU A 47 3.39 -18.22 -5.71
N ALA A 48 2.23 -17.60 -5.94
CA ALA A 48 0.94 -18.19 -5.62
C ALA A 48 0.53 -19.24 -6.67
N ILE A 49 0.04 -20.40 -6.21
CA ILE A 49 -0.52 -21.42 -7.08
C ILE A 49 -2.03 -21.17 -7.25
N VAL A 50 -2.41 -20.73 -8.44
CA VAL A 50 -3.81 -20.47 -8.82
C VAL A 50 -4.34 -21.58 -9.72
N HIS A 51 -5.62 -21.93 -9.53
CA HIS A 51 -6.28 -23.00 -10.26
C HIS A 51 -7.23 -22.39 -11.29
N GLY A 52 -6.92 -22.56 -12.56
CA GLY A 52 -7.78 -22.21 -13.68
C GLY A 52 -8.55 -23.41 -14.21
N VAL A 53 -9.46 -23.14 -15.15
CA VAL A 53 -10.29 -24.20 -15.75
C VAL A 53 -9.50 -25.15 -16.66
N ARG A 54 -8.31 -24.75 -17.13
CA ARG A 54 -7.44 -25.56 -18.00
C ARG A 54 -6.17 -26.06 -17.31
N GLY A 55 -5.92 -25.67 -16.07
CA GLY A 55 -4.73 -26.13 -15.34
C GLY A 55 -4.37 -25.25 -14.14
N LYS A 56 -3.23 -25.56 -13.55
CA LYS A 56 -2.64 -24.75 -12.47
C LYS A 56 -1.61 -23.80 -13.07
N HIS A 57 -1.55 -22.58 -12.54
CA HIS A 57 -0.54 -21.60 -12.86
C HIS A 57 0.15 -21.17 -11.57
N GLU A 58 1.46 -20.98 -11.62
CA GLU A 58 2.23 -20.31 -10.58
C GLU A 58 2.43 -18.88 -11.05
N VAL A 59 1.93 -17.92 -10.28
CA VAL A 59 1.99 -16.49 -10.61
C VAL A 59 2.92 -15.78 -9.64
N ASP A 60 3.70 -14.82 -10.13
CA ASP A 60 4.71 -14.14 -9.31
C ASP A 60 4.07 -13.44 -8.09
N VAL A 61 2.95 -12.71 -8.30
CA VAL A 61 2.13 -12.17 -7.21
C VAL A 61 0.64 -12.29 -7.54
N LEU A 62 -0.14 -12.81 -6.59
CA LEU A 62 -1.60 -12.75 -6.60
C LEU A 62 -2.06 -11.63 -5.68
N VAL A 63 -2.91 -10.73 -6.19
CA VAL A 63 -3.48 -9.62 -5.41
C VAL A 63 -4.98 -9.79 -5.32
N LYS A 64 -5.53 -9.64 -4.12
CA LYS A 64 -6.98 -9.65 -3.86
C LYS A 64 -7.37 -8.39 -3.12
N GLY A 65 -8.56 -7.89 -3.43
CA GLY A 65 -9.11 -6.74 -2.75
C GLY A 65 -10.62 -6.74 -2.69
N ASN A 66 -11.14 -5.75 -1.98
CA ASN A 66 -12.56 -5.54 -1.82
C ASN A 66 -12.87 -4.04 -1.92
N ILE A 67 -13.81 -3.68 -2.79
CA ILE A 67 -14.35 -2.33 -2.85
C ILE A 67 -15.83 -2.43 -2.51
N GLN A 68 -16.21 -1.97 -1.31
CA GLN A 68 -17.61 -1.89 -0.86
C GLN A 68 -18.36 -3.23 -0.99
N GLY A 69 -17.72 -4.34 -0.62
CA GLY A 69 -18.28 -5.68 -0.72
C GLY A 69 -18.02 -6.38 -2.06
N ILE A 70 -17.56 -5.67 -3.10
CA ILE A 70 -17.22 -6.24 -4.39
C ILE A 70 -15.78 -6.73 -4.37
N GLN A 71 -15.60 -8.05 -4.46
CA GLN A 71 -14.28 -8.67 -4.50
C GLN A 71 -13.67 -8.56 -5.91
N PHE A 72 -12.36 -8.38 -5.97
CA PHE A 72 -11.60 -8.47 -7.20
C PHE A 72 -10.28 -9.24 -7.00
N THR A 73 -9.78 -9.82 -8.07
CA THR A 73 -8.52 -10.57 -8.13
C THR A 73 -7.67 -10.07 -9.29
N TRP A 74 -6.43 -9.72 -9.01
CA TRP A 74 -5.43 -9.38 -10.01
C TRP A 74 -4.29 -10.39 -10.02
N VAL A 75 -3.77 -10.68 -11.22
CA VAL A 75 -2.59 -11.52 -11.44
C VAL A 75 -1.44 -10.65 -11.86
N ILE A 76 -0.29 -10.80 -11.21
CA ILE A 76 0.87 -9.99 -11.49
C ILE A 76 2.03 -10.90 -11.89
N GLU A 77 2.65 -10.56 -13.02
CA GLU A 77 3.85 -11.19 -13.55
C GLU A 77 4.99 -10.16 -13.58
N CYS A 78 6.12 -10.52 -12.99
CA CYS A 78 7.29 -9.67 -12.81
C CYS A 78 8.39 -10.08 -13.79
N LYS A 79 8.81 -9.16 -14.66
CA LYS A 79 9.89 -9.40 -15.64
C LYS A 79 11.04 -8.40 -15.45
N ASN A 80 11.97 -8.76 -14.56
CA ASN A 80 13.20 -8.02 -14.30
C ASN A 80 14.27 -8.30 -15.38
N TRP A 81 13.98 -7.93 -16.62
CA TRP A 81 14.85 -8.16 -17.78
C TRP A 81 15.56 -6.86 -18.17
N LYS A 82 16.69 -6.98 -18.88
CA LYS A 82 17.40 -5.81 -19.45
C LYS A 82 16.87 -5.39 -20.83
N LYS A 83 16.03 -6.22 -21.45
CA LYS A 83 15.48 -6.00 -22.79
C LYS A 83 13.97 -5.96 -22.70
N SER A 84 13.37 -5.17 -23.60
CA SER A 84 11.93 -4.99 -23.67
C SER A 84 11.19 -6.31 -23.80
N ILE A 85 10.08 -6.42 -23.07
CA ILE A 85 9.31 -7.64 -22.96
C ILE A 85 8.54 -7.91 -24.26
N PRO A 86 8.63 -9.13 -24.83
CA PRO A 86 7.99 -9.45 -26.09
C PRO A 86 6.49 -9.73 -25.92
N LYS A 87 5.75 -9.60 -27.02
CA LYS A 87 4.30 -9.86 -27.09
C LYS A 87 3.91 -11.24 -26.55
N GLU A 88 4.73 -12.26 -26.75
CA GLU A 88 4.48 -13.62 -26.24
C GLU A 88 4.20 -13.64 -24.74
N LYS A 89 4.95 -12.88 -23.93
CA LYS A 89 4.77 -12.86 -22.47
C LYS A 89 3.47 -12.19 -22.05
N VAL A 90 3.07 -11.15 -22.77
CA VAL A 90 1.74 -10.54 -22.61
C VAL A 90 0.64 -11.54 -22.92
N MET A 91 0.73 -12.26 -24.04
CA MET A 91 -0.29 -13.24 -24.43
C MET A 91 -0.39 -14.40 -23.43
N ALA A 92 0.74 -14.82 -22.85
CA ALA A 92 0.76 -15.82 -21.79
C ALA A 92 -0.01 -15.32 -20.55
N LEU A 93 0.28 -14.10 -20.07
CA LEU A 93 -0.47 -13.51 -18.96
C LEU A 93 -1.96 -13.35 -19.28
N SER A 94 -2.33 -12.88 -20.48
CA SER A 94 -3.73 -12.81 -20.91
C SER A 94 -4.44 -14.17 -20.79
N SER A 95 -3.75 -15.25 -21.17
CA SER A 95 -4.29 -16.60 -21.06
C SER A 95 -4.50 -17.02 -19.62
N ILE A 96 -3.57 -16.71 -18.71
CA ILE A 96 -3.69 -17.03 -17.28
C ILE A 96 -4.88 -16.28 -16.67
N VAL A 97 -4.97 -14.97 -16.92
CA VAL A 97 -6.07 -14.11 -16.43
C VAL A 97 -7.43 -14.65 -16.85
N GLN A 98 -7.58 -15.03 -18.13
CA GLN A 98 -8.82 -15.62 -18.64
C GLN A 98 -9.09 -17.02 -18.06
N ASP A 99 -8.04 -17.82 -17.83
CA ASP A 99 -8.20 -19.19 -17.35
C ASP A 99 -8.64 -19.27 -15.89
N ILE A 100 -8.19 -18.32 -15.07
CA ILE A 100 -8.55 -18.27 -13.64
C ILE A 100 -9.72 -17.33 -13.34
N GLY A 101 -10.16 -16.54 -14.33
CA GLY A 101 -11.22 -15.55 -14.16
C GLY A 101 -10.80 -14.33 -13.34
N ALA A 102 -9.55 -13.90 -13.44
CA ALA A 102 -9.07 -12.69 -12.77
C ALA A 102 -9.60 -11.42 -13.47
N ASP A 103 -9.86 -10.37 -12.69
CA ASP A 103 -10.37 -9.09 -13.19
C ASP A 103 -9.34 -8.36 -14.05
N ARG A 104 -8.05 -8.46 -13.69
CA ARG A 104 -6.95 -7.77 -14.37
C ARG A 104 -5.64 -8.52 -14.25
N GLY A 105 -4.81 -8.42 -15.29
CA GLY A 105 -3.40 -8.83 -15.24
C GLY A 105 -2.47 -7.62 -15.26
N PHE A 106 -1.38 -7.66 -14.50
CA PHE A 106 -0.30 -6.69 -14.61
C PHE A 106 0.97 -7.42 -15.03
N LEU A 107 1.64 -6.91 -16.07
CA LEU A 107 2.98 -7.34 -16.43
C LEU A 107 3.94 -6.21 -16.12
N LEU A 108 4.84 -6.40 -15.14
CA LEU A 108 5.76 -5.36 -14.68
C LEU A 108 7.14 -5.54 -15.29
N SER A 109 7.68 -4.47 -15.85
CA SER A 109 9.08 -4.42 -16.29
C SER A 109 9.63 -3.00 -16.35
N GLU A 110 10.77 -2.77 -15.71
CA GLU A 110 11.52 -1.50 -15.81
C GLU A 110 12.17 -1.30 -17.20
N SER A 111 12.29 -2.36 -18.02
CA SER A 111 12.87 -2.28 -19.36
C SER A 111 11.87 -1.97 -20.47
N GLY A 112 10.59 -1.79 -20.10
CA GLY A 112 9.50 -1.52 -21.00
C GLY A 112 9.11 -2.71 -21.90
N PHE A 113 8.32 -2.40 -22.93
CA PHE A 113 7.60 -3.41 -23.72
C PHE A 113 7.80 -3.17 -25.22
N GLN A 114 7.81 -4.26 -26.00
CA GLN A 114 7.83 -4.14 -27.46
C GLN A 114 6.54 -3.49 -27.97
N SER A 115 6.60 -2.76 -29.09
CA SER A 115 5.42 -2.09 -29.67
C SER A 115 4.26 -3.06 -29.98
N GLY A 116 4.57 -4.30 -30.36
CA GLY A 116 3.57 -5.36 -30.56
C GLY A 116 2.89 -5.83 -29.27
N ALA A 117 3.59 -5.76 -28.13
CA ALA A 117 3.03 -6.05 -26.81
C ALA A 117 2.06 -4.95 -26.39
N ILE A 118 2.46 -3.68 -26.50
CA ILE A 118 1.62 -2.50 -26.19
C ILE A 118 0.34 -2.51 -27.04
N LYS A 119 0.47 -2.75 -28.36
CA LYS A 119 -0.69 -2.85 -29.25
C LYS A 119 -1.64 -3.99 -28.87
N ALA A 120 -1.13 -5.09 -28.33
CA ALA A 120 -1.94 -6.25 -27.95
C ALA A 120 -2.79 -5.98 -26.70
N THR A 121 -2.35 -5.07 -25.81
CA THR A 121 -3.05 -4.79 -24.55
C THR A 121 -4.01 -3.61 -24.60
N ALA A 122 -3.94 -2.77 -25.63
CA ALA A 122 -4.68 -1.50 -25.75
C ALA A 122 -6.21 -1.57 -25.48
N LYS A 123 -6.85 -2.74 -25.67
CA LYS A 123 -8.28 -2.96 -25.39
C LYS A 123 -8.52 -4.23 -24.57
N SER A 124 -7.59 -4.55 -23.67
CA SER A 124 -7.66 -5.73 -22.80
C SER A 124 -7.65 -5.31 -21.34
N ASN A 125 -7.92 -6.27 -20.45
CA ASN A 125 -7.73 -6.11 -19.01
C ASN A 125 -6.29 -6.44 -18.58
N ILE A 126 -5.30 -6.18 -19.44
CA ILE A 126 -3.87 -6.33 -19.12
C ILE A 126 -3.22 -4.95 -19.08
N THR A 127 -2.61 -4.64 -17.95
CA THR A 127 -1.80 -3.44 -17.75
C THR A 127 -0.33 -3.79 -17.96
N LEU A 128 0.35 -3.05 -18.82
CA LEU A 128 1.80 -3.08 -18.96
C LEU A 128 2.34 -1.85 -18.25
N THR A 129 3.21 -2.04 -17.26
CA THR A 129 3.74 -0.93 -16.46
C THR A 129 5.07 -1.33 -15.80
N SER A 130 5.60 -0.48 -14.95
CA SER A 130 6.73 -0.78 -14.08
C SER A 130 6.37 -0.51 -12.61
N LEU A 131 7.21 -0.96 -11.68
CA LEU A 131 6.97 -0.65 -10.27
C LEU A 131 7.13 0.85 -10.04
N GLN A 132 8.12 1.48 -10.69
CA GLN A 132 8.33 2.92 -10.62
C GLN A 132 7.09 3.71 -11.09
N GLU A 133 6.52 3.36 -12.24
CA GLU A 133 5.32 4.01 -12.76
C GLU A 133 4.12 3.85 -11.81
N LEU A 134 3.93 2.66 -11.24
CA LEU A 134 2.87 2.41 -10.27
C LEU A 134 3.04 3.23 -8.98
N GLU A 135 4.27 3.34 -8.46
CA GLU A 135 4.58 4.17 -7.30
C GLU A 135 4.31 5.65 -7.57
N GLU A 136 4.69 6.14 -8.76
CA GLU A 136 4.42 7.52 -9.19
C GLU A 136 2.92 7.79 -9.33
N ASP A 137 2.18 6.91 -10.00
CA ASP A 137 0.74 7.02 -10.23
C ASP A 137 -0.07 6.95 -8.92
N ALA A 138 0.32 6.06 -8.00
CA ALA A 138 -0.39 5.86 -6.74
C ALA A 138 -0.05 6.90 -5.66
N LYS A 139 1.05 7.66 -5.84
CA LYS A 139 1.60 8.54 -4.80
C LYS A 139 0.57 9.47 -4.20
N GLN A 140 -0.14 10.25 -5.02
CA GLN A 140 -1.12 11.21 -4.49
C GLN A 140 -2.34 10.51 -3.88
N GLY A 141 -2.83 9.44 -4.50
CA GLY A 141 -3.95 8.67 -3.94
C GLY A 141 -3.64 8.07 -2.57
N LEU A 142 -2.41 7.59 -2.36
CA LEU A 142 -1.93 7.09 -1.07
C LEU A 142 -1.84 8.20 -0.02
N LEU A 143 -1.36 9.37 -0.42
CA LEU A 143 -1.27 10.55 0.44
C LEU A 143 -2.66 11.02 0.87
N ASP A 144 -3.59 11.16 -0.07
CA ASP A 144 -4.98 11.54 0.21
C ASP A 144 -5.67 10.53 1.13
N SER A 145 -5.48 9.23 0.87
CA SER A 145 -6.02 8.16 1.70
C SER A 145 -5.47 8.20 3.13
N THR A 146 -4.18 8.51 3.28
CA THR A 146 -3.53 8.65 4.59
C THR A 146 -4.10 9.85 5.36
N LEU A 147 -4.22 11.01 4.71
CA LEU A 147 -4.82 12.20 5.35
C LEU A 147 -6.30 11.97 5.70
N GLY A 148 -7.06 11.32 4.82
CA GLY A 148 -8.46 10.96 5.07
C GLY A 148 -8.62 10.02 6.27
N SER A 149 -7.74 9.02 6.39
CA SER A 149 -7.72 8.10 7.55
C SER A 149 -7.42 8.84 8.85
N ILE A 150 -6.44 9.74 8.85
CA ILE A 150 -6.11 10.57 10.02
C ILE A 150 -7.29 11.48 10.40
N SER A 151 -7.90 12.15 9.41
CA SER A 151 -9.07 13.02 9.63
C SER A 151 -10.24 12.25 10.25
N TRP A 152 -10.51 11.03 9.77
CA TRP A 152 -11.51 10.14 10.35
C TRP A 152 -11.18 9.77 11.81
N ARG A 153 -9.93 9.39 12.09
CA ARG A 153 -9.49 9.07 13.46
C ARG A 153 -9.65 10.25 14.40
N ILE A 154 -9.31 11.46 13.96
CA ILE A 154 -9.50 12.70 14.75
C ILE A 154 -10.98 12.89 15.06
N THR A 155 -11.84 12.81 14.05
CA THR A 155 -13.30 12.97 14.22
C THR A 155 -13.86 11.96 15.23
N LYS A 156 -13.42 10.70 15.13
CA LYS A 156 -13.79 9.63 16.07
C LYS A 156 -13.32 9.93 17.49
N ALA A 157 -12.04 10.26 17.67
CA ALA A 157 -11.46 10.57 18.98
C ALA A 157 -12.13 11.78 19.63
N GLN A 158 -12.36 12.86 18.88
CA GLN A 158 -13.09 14.04 19.36
C GLN A 158 -14.50 13.69 19.83
N THR A 159 -15.22 12.86 19.07
CA THR A 159 -16.57 12.42 19.43
C THR A 159 -16.57 11.61 20.72
N GLN A 160 -15.63 10.67 20.86
CA GLN A 160 -15.49 9.85 22.07
C GLN A 160 -15.12 10.70 23.30
N LEU A 161 -14.17 11.64 23.18
CA LEU A 161 -13.80 12.54 24.28
C LEU A 161 -14.98 13.43 24.71
N ARG A 162 -15.78 13.94 23.77
CA ARG A 162 -16.99 14.71 24.08
C ARG A 162 -18.02 13.87 24.84
N THR A 163 -18.24 12.64 24.41
CA THR A 163 -19.14 11.70 25.10
C THR A 163 -18.65 11.42 26.51
N ILE A 164 -17.38 11.06 26.68
CA ILE A 164 -16.76 10.82 28.00
C ILE A 164 -16.89 12.05 28.90
N ASN A 165 -16.58 13.24 28.38
CA ASN A 165 -16.68 14.48 29.14
C ASN A 165 -18.11 14.75 29.61
N LYS A 166 -19.11 14.43 28.79
CA LYS A 166 -20.52 14.62 29.13
C LYS A 166 -21.02 13.58 30.14
N GLU A 167 -20.68 12.31 29.95
CA GLU A 167 -21.28 11.19 30.70
C GLU A 167 -20.55 10.88 32.01
N ILE A 168 -19.22 11.01 32.04
CA ILE A 168 -18.42 10.67 33.22
C ILE A 168 -18.23 11.88 34.14
N PHE A 169 -18.13 13.09 33.58
CA PHE A 169 -17.79 14.31 34.32
C PHE A 169 -18.96 15.30 34.47
N ASP A 170 -20.18 14.91 34.06
CA ASP A 170 -21.48 15.56 34.33
C ASP A 170 -21.45 17.11 34.27
N ALA A 171 -21.34 17.67 33.07
CA ALA A 171 -21.04 19.09 32.84
C ALA A 171 -22.03 20.05 33.55
N PRO A 172 -21.53 20.95 34.42
CA PRO A 172 -20.86 22.18 33.98
C PRO A 172 -19.42 22.35 34.50
N TYR A 173 -18.72 21.27 34.85
CA TYR A 173 -17.31 21.32 35.26
C TYR A 173 -16.37 21.47 34.05
N ILE A 174 -15.31 22.27 34.19
CA ILE A 174 -14.23 22.36 33.21
C ILE A 174 -13.65 20.95 33.04
N PRO A 175 -13.52 20.41 31.81
CA PRO A 175 -12.93 19.09 31.61
C PRO A 175 -11.60 18.98 32.36
N PRO A 176 -11.23 17.79 32.89
CA PRO A 176 -9.88 17.56 33.38
C PRO A 176 -8.83 18.15 32.43
N PRO A 177 -7.77 18.82 32.93
CA PRO A 177 -6.79 19.51 32.08
C PRO A 177 -6.25 18.64 30.94
N GLU A 178 -6.11 17.33 31.19
CA GLU A 178 -5.70 16.34 30.20
C GLU A 178 -6.70 16.18 29.05
N ILE A 179 -8.01 16.13 29.34
CA ILE A 179 -9.07 16.08 28.32
C ILE A 179 -9.07 17.37 27.51
N LEU A 180 -8.96 18.52 28.18
CA LEU A 180 -8.93 19.82 27.52
C LEU A 180 -7.72 19.97 26.58
N ASP A 181 -6.54 19.51 27.00
CA ASP A 181 -5.32 19.45 26.18
C ASP A 181 -5.50 18.55 24.94
N LEU A 182 -6.07 17.36 25.12
CA LEU A 182 -6.33 16.44 24.00
C LEU A 182 -7.36 17.00 23.03
N MET A 183 -8.48 17.53 23.54
CA MET A 183 -9.55 18.10 22.71
C MET A 183 -9.05 19.31 21.90
N SER A 184 -8.28 20.20 22.53
CA SER A 184 -7.70 21.37 21.85
C SER A 184 -6.65 20.96 20.82
N SER A 185 -5.77 20.00 21.14
CA SER A 185 -4.77 19.48 20.19
C SER A 185 -5.41 18.83 18.97
N LEU A 186 -6.47 18.03 19.17
CA LEU A 186 -7.21 17.40 18.08
C LEU A 186 -7.97 18.43 17.24
N LEU A 187 -8.51 19.50 17.86
CA LEU A 187 -9.19 20.58 17.14
C LEU A 187 -8.23 21.36 16.24
N ILE A 188 -7.04 21.68 16.76
CA ILE A 188 -5.97 22.32 15.97
C ILE A 188 -5.57 21.40 14.82
N LEU A 189 -5.36 20.10 15.09
CA LEU A 189 -5.02 19.12 14.06
C LEU A 189 -6.06 19.03 12.94
N SER A 190 -7.37 19.05 13.27
CA SER A 190 -8.41 19.03 12.24
C SER A 190 -8.31 20.24 11.30
N SER A 191 -8.06 21.45 11.84
CA SER A 191 -7.90 22.65 11.03
C SER A 191 -6.65 22.57 10.14
N VAL A 192 -5.53 22.10 10.69
CA VAL A 192 -4.26 21.98 9.94
C VAL A 192 -4.39 20.93 8.82
N LEU A 193 -5.13 19.85 9.04
CA LEU A 193 -5.36 18.84 8.01
C LEU A 193 -6.20 19.36 6.85
N GLU A 194 -7.18 20.22 7.11
CA GLU A 194 -7.97 20.87 6.05
C GLU A 194 -7.09 21.73 5.14
N ASP A 195 -6.09 22.41 5.70
CA ASP A 195 -5.10 23.17 4.92
C ASP A 195 -4.11 22.24 4.20
N ALA A 196 -3.69 21.15 4.84
CA ALA A 196 -2.84 20.15 4.22
C ALA A 196 -3.48 19.45 3.01
N MET A 197 -4.81 19.26 3.03
CA MET A 197 -5.57 18.74 1.89
C MET A 197 -5.57 19.69 0.67
N LYS A 198 -5.19 20.96 0.84
CA LYS A 198 -5.03 21.93 -0.26
C LYS A 198 -3.59 21.97 -0.80
N ASP A 199 -2.69 21.15 -0.25
CA ASP A 199 -1.25 21.14 -0.55
C ASP A 199 -0.55 22.49 -0.29
N GLU A 200 -1.05 23.27 0.67
CA GLU A 200 -0.57 24.61 1.00
C GLU A 200 0.49 24.58 2.12
N TYR A 201 1.69 24.06 1.83
CA TYR A 201 2.82 24.11 2.76
C TYR A 201 3.67 25.38 2.57
N PRO A 202 4.27 25.94 3.66
CA PRO A 202 4.20 25.49 5.05
C PRO A 202 2.90 25.93 5.77
N ILE A 203 2.44 25.12 6.73
CA ILE A 203 1.20 25.37 7.48
C ILE A 203 1.52 25.87 8.88
N ASN A 204 0.93 27.00 9.27
CA ASN A 204 1.04 27.53 10.64
C ASN A 204 0.16 26.68 11.57
N TYR A 205 0.80 25.87 12.42
CA TYR A 205 0.16 24.87 13.25
C TYR A 205 -0.46 25.48 14.52
N TYR A 206 0.36 26.08 15.39
CA TYR A 206 -0.06 26.79 16.61
C TYR A 206 1.15 27.49 17.28
N ARG A 207 0.99 28.68 17.88
CA ARG A 207 2.04 29.41 18.64
C ARG A 207 3.45 29.40 17.97
N ASN A 208 3.54 29.92 16.74
CA ASN A 208 4.78 29.98 15.94
C ASN A 208 5.40 28.62 15.57
N ASP A 209 4.67 27.53 15.77
CA ASP A 209 5.05 26.20 15.29
C ASP A 209 4.53 26.02 13.86
N THR A 210 5.42 25.62 12.96
CA THR A 210 5.17 25.55 11.52
C THR A 210 5.45 24.14 11.05
N VAL A 211 4.52 23.57 10.29
CA VAL A 211 4.70 22.26 9.66
C VAL A 211 5.14 22.46 8.22
N TYR A 212 6.32 21.94 7.88
CA TYR A 212 6.95 22.19 6.58
C TYR A 212 6.70 21.09 5.55
N SER A 213 6.19 19.94 5.99
CA SER A 213 5.91 18.82 5.09
C SER A 213 4.76 17.96 5.57
N GLN A 214 4.14 17.26 4.63
CA GLN A 214 3.09 16.28 4.92
C GLN A 214 3.59 15.13 5.79
N LYS A 215 4.83 14.68 5.60
CA LYS A 215 5.44 13.64 6.44
C LYS A 215 5.51 14.07 7.90
N GLU A 216 5.96 15.31 8.14
CA GLU A 216 6.00 15.89 9.48
C GLU A 216 4.59 15.99 10.08
N LEU A 217 3.60 16.41 9.29
CA LEU A 217 2.21 16.48 9.72
C LEU A 217 1.68 15.11 10.16
N ILE A 218 1.90 14.08 9.36
CA ILE A 218 1.46 12.70 9.62
C ILE A 218 2.07 12.18 10.92
N GLU A 219 3.38 12.37 11.12
CA GLU A 219 4.07 11.95 12.34
C GLU A 219 3.49 12.63 13.59
N ARG A 220 3.27 13.94 13.50
CA ARG A 220 2.70 14.74 14.59
C ARG A 220 1.26 14.36 14.89
N ALA A 221 0.43 14.20 13.86
CA ALA A 221 -0.96 13.78 14.01
C ALA A 221 -1.07 12.41 14.68
N ASN A 222 -0.25 11.44 14.26
CA ASN A 222 -0.19 10.12 14.88
C ASN A 222 0.21 10.18 16.35
N LYS A 223 1.18 11.02 16.73
CA LYS A 223 1.58 11.19 18.13
C LYS A 223 0.42 11.65 19.02
N VAL A 224 -0.34 12.66 18.59
CA VAL A 224 -1.50 13.18 19.34
C VAL A 224 -2.64 12.17 19.36
N LEU A 225 -2.94 11.55 18.21
CA LEU A 225 -3.98 10.52 18.10
C LEU A 225 -3.71 9.34 19.00
N ASN A 226 -2.49 8.79 19.00
CA ASN A 226 -2.13 7.65 19.84
C ASN A 226 -2.27 8.00 21.33
N LYS A 227 -1.91 9.23 21.74
CA LYS A 227 -2.11 9.70 23.12
C LYS A 227 -3.61 9.77 23.46
N ALA A 228 -4.44 10.32 22.56
CA ALA A 228 -5.88 10.43 22.77
C ALA A 228 -6.57 9.06 22.81
N GLU A 229 -6.26 8.18 21.86
CA GLU A 229 -6.82 6.83 21.77
C GLU A 229 -6.44 5.97 22.99
N ALA A 230 -5.19 6.04 23.45
CA ALA A 230 -4.77 5.36 24.67
C ALA A 230 -5.52 5.87 25.90
N TRP A 231 -5.63 7.19 26.06
CA TRP A 231 -6.36 7.79 27.18
C TRP A 231 -7.84 7.36 27.20
N ILE A 232 -8.51 7.40 26.04
CA ILE A 232 -9.91 6.96 25.89
C ILE A 232 -10.06 5.49 26.33
N LEU A 233 -9.16 4.61 25.86
CA LEU A 233 -9.19 3.19 26.20
C LEU A 233 -8.99 2.94 27.70
N ASP A 234 -8.12 3.70 28.35
CA ASP A 234 -7.86 3.56 29.78
C ASP A 234 -9.03 4.07 30.63
N THR A 235 -9.69 5.16 30.22
CA THR A 235 -10.88 5.69 30.90
C THR A 235 -12.08 4.74 30.78
N LEU A 236 -12.30 4.12 29.61
CA LEU A 236 -13.43 3.20 29.41
C LEU A 236 -13.29 1.86 30.16
N LYS A 237 -12.11 1.54 30.69
CA LYS A 237 -11.86 0.33 31.48
C LYS A 237 -12.07 0.50 32.99
N GLN A 238 -12.20 1.75 33.46
CA GLN A 238 -12.41 2.10 34.87
C GLN A 238 -13.91 2.16 35.17
#